data_AF-A0A835ZDP4-F1
#
_entry.id   AF-A0A835ZDP4-F1
#
_cell.length_a   1.000
_cell.length_b   1.000
_cell.length_c   1.000
_cell.angle_alpha   90.00
_cell.angle_beta   90.00
_cell.angle_gamma   90.00
#
_symmetry.space_group_name_H-M   'P 1'
#
loop_
_entity.id
_entity.type
_entity.pdbx_description
1 polymer ?
#
loop_
_entity_poly.entity_id
_entity_poly.type
_entity_poly.pdbx_seq_one_letter_code
_entity_poly.pdbx_strand_id
1 'polypeptide(L)'
;MTSIVELFPKARRLAYDLQTQIQFLEKGHASADDVGVSLDELEQQLKILDSLASQERPAQRENWRRKLKELVGDKDFLREQLDRYNNSRQRQGREAREREALLARRNAALPSGVVDAYAEEGSSLLRSQRMMGDYLQSGQAALASLVDQRHRLKGVQRRVLDIANVMGVSGSILRMSERREAVDRLLVLGGMVFITGLLYYAWARKGVGAGEPPAP
;
A
#
# COMPACT_ATOMS: atom_id res chain seq x y z
N MET A 1 -50.25 41.49 8.71
CA MET A 1 -50.37 40.70 9.96
C MET A 1 -49.69 39.37 9.69
N THR A 2 -48.46 39.18 10.17
CA THR A 2 -47.76 37.90 10.03
C THR A 2 -48.45 36.86 10.92
N SER A 3 -49.08 35.86 10.32
CA SER A 3 -49.71 34.79 11.08
C SER A 3 -48.67 33.78 11.55
N ILE A 4 -48.92 33.10 12.67
CA ILE A 4 -48.06 32.02 13.17
C ILE A 4 -47.83 30.92 12.12
N VAL A 5 -48.83 30.70 11.26
CA VAL A 5 -48.82 29.70 10.17
C VAL A 5 -47.83 30.08 9.06
N GLU A 6 -47.57 31.36 8.84
CA GLU A 6 -46.61 31.84 7.84
C GLU A 6 -45.18 31.95 8.38
N LEU A 7 -45.03 32.28 9.65
CA LEU A 7 -43.71 32.42 10.30
C LEU A 7 -43.09 31.08 10.66
N PHE A 8 -43.88 30.10 11.08
CA PHE A 8 -43.35 28.81 11.53
C PHE A 8 -42.58 28.04 10.44
N PRO A 9 -43.07 27.90 9.20
CA PRO A 9 -42.31 27.25 8.12
C PRO A 9 -41.02 27.99 7.76
N LYS A 10 -41.01 29.33 7.88
CA LYS A 10 -39.82 30.15 7.64
C LYS A 10 -38.75 29.87 8.70
N ALA A 11 -39.12 29.88 9.98
CA ALA A 11 -38.20 29.57 11.07
C ALA A 11 -37.66 28.13 10.98
N ARG A 12 -38.52 27.17 10.61
CA ARG A 12 -38.10 25.77 10.41
C ARG A 12 -37.13 25.61 9.23
N ARG A 13 -37.38 26.32 8.14
CA ARG A 13 -36.45 26.34 6.99
C ARG A 13 -35.10 26.93 7.39
N LEU A 14 -35.12 28.05 8.11
CA LEU A 14 -33.91 28.71 8.57
C LEU A 14 -33.10 27.79 9.52
N ALA A 15 -33.75 27.06 10.42
CA ALA A 15 -33.10 26.05 11.25
C ALA A 15 -32.44 24.91 10.43
N TYR A 16 -33.08 24.45 9.36
CA TYR A 16 -32.50 23.44 8.47
C TYR A 16 -31.30 23.98 7.67
N ASP A 17 -31.41 25.20 7.16
CA ASP A 17 -30.32 25.88 6.46
C ASP A 17 -29.12 26.08 7.40
N LEU A 18 -29.36 26.50 8.65
CA LEU A 18 -28.35 26.60 9.72
C LEU A 18 -27.64 25.27 10.00
N GLN A 19 -28.39 24.17 10.12
CA GLN A 19 -27.81 22.85 10.32
C GLN A 19 -26.87 22.48 9.17
N THR A 20 -27.24 22.84 7.95
CA THR A 20 -26.43 22.60 6.75
C THR A 20 -25.18 23.48 6.77
N GLN A 21 -25.29 24.76 7.15
CA GLN A 21 -24.16 25.67 7.26
C GLN A 21 -23.15 25.23 8.34
N ILE A 22 -23.61 24.71 9.49
CA ILE A 22 -22.72 24.16 10.52
C ILE A 22 -21.92 22.96 9.99
N GLN A 23 -22.55 22.08 9.21
CA GLN A 23 -21.83 20.97 8.56
C GLN A 23 -20.78 21.45 7.55
N PHE A 24 -21.05 22.55 6.84
CA PHE A 24 -20.07 23.16 5.94
C PHE A 24 -18.95 23.89 6.69
N LEU A 25 -19.26 24.45 7.85
CA LEU A 25 -18.30 25.11 8.74
C LEU A 25 -17.29 24.12 9.34
N GLU A 26 -17.71 22.91 9.70
CA GLU A 26 -16.80 21.83 10.10
C GLU A 26 -15.80 21.47 8.98
N LYS A 27 -16.23 21.56 7.72
CA LYS A 27 -15.40 21.34 6.53
C LYS A 27 -14.58 22.57 6.12
N GLY A 28 -14.76 23.71 6.79
CA GLY A 28 -14.06 24.97 6.50
C GLY A 28 -14.59 25.76 5.31
N HIS A 29 -15.80 25.46 4.84
CA HIS A 29 -16.44 26.11 3.68
C HIS A 29 -17.41 27.24 4.06
N ALA A 30 -17.62 27.50 5.35
CA ALA A 30 -18.51 28.55 5.85
C ALA A 30 -17.87 29.32 7.03
N SER A 31 -18.22 30.59 7.18
CA SER A 31 -17.77 31.44 8.28
C SER A 31 -18.59 31.20 9.55
N ALA A 32 -17.91 31.14 10.71
CA ALA A 32 -18.57 31.01 12.00
C ALA A 32 -19.42 32.23 12.36
N ASP A 33 -18.99 33.40 11.92
CA ASP A 33 -19.70 34.66 12.19
C ASP A 33 -21.04 34.68 11.45
N ASP A 34 -21.07 34.25 10.18
CA ASP A 34 -22.29 34.20 9.36
C ASP A 34 -23.33 33.26 9.98
N VAL A 35 -22.90 32.08 10.43
CA VAL A 35 -23.77 31.11 11.15
C VAL A 35 -24.32 31.73 12.43
N GLY A 36 -23.49 32.47 13.17
CA GLY A 36 -23.90 33.20 14.37
C GLY A 36 -25.02 34.21 14.10
N VAL A 37 -24.89 35.01 13.04
CA VAL A 37 -25.93 36.00 12.66
C VAL A 37 -27.24 35.31 12.32
N SER A 38 -27.22 34.24 11.53
CA SER A 38 -28.43 33.47 11.21
C SER A 38 -29.05 32.80 12.43
N LEU A 39 -28.25 32.40 13.42
CA LEU A 39 -28.74 31.82 14.67
C LEU A 39 -29.45 32.87 15.54
N ASP A 40 -28.93 34.09 15.57
CA ASP A 40 -29.56 35.22 16.24
C ASP A 40 -30.88 35.62 15.54
N GLU A 41 -30.93 35.53 14.20
CA GLU A 41 -32.17 35.70 13.42
C GLU A 41 -33.21 34.63 13.78
N LEU A 42 -32.80 33.35 13.88
CA LEU A 42 -33.69 32.27 14.33
C LEU A 42 -34.24 32.56 15.73
N GLU A 43 -33.39 33.02 16.64
CA GLU A 43 -33.80 33.35 18.01
C GLU A 43 -34.82 34.48 18.04
N GLN A 44 -34.64 35.52 17.21
CA GLN A 44 -35.61 36.61 17.09
C GLN A 44 -36.95 36.11 16.53
N GLN A 45 -36.93 35.26 15.49
CA GLN A 45 -38.15 34.68 14.91
C GLN A 45 -38.89 33.78 15.92
N LEU A 46 -38.16 33.00 16.72
CA LEU A 46 -38.72 32.17 17.80
C LEU A 46 -39.40 33.00 18.89
N LYS A 47 -38.81 34.14 19.29
CA LYS A 47 -39.43 35.07 20.26
C LYS A 47 -40.75 35.65 19.73
N ILE A 48 -40.79 36.03 18.46
CA ILE A 48 -42.02 36.51 17.81
C ILE A 48 -43.07 35.38 17.75
N LEU A 49 -42.67 34.17 17.37
CA LEU A 49 -43.55 33.00 17.34
C LEU A 49 -44.14 32.65 18.71
N ASP A 50 -43.35 32.75 19.79
CA ASP A 50 -43.85 32.51 21.16
C ASP A 50 -44.92 33.54 21.58
N SER A 51 -44.68 34.81 21.22
CA SER A 51 -45.63 35.90 21.50
C SER A 51 -46.95 35.70 20.76
N LEU A 52 -46.90 35.26 19.49
CA LEU A 52 -48.07 34.97 18.66
C LEU A 52 -48.80 33.71 19.13
N ALA A 53 -48.07 32.66 19.51
CA ALA A 53 -48.65 31.41 20.02
C ALA A 53 -49.40 31.62 21.35
N SER A 54 -48.92 32.55 22.17
CA SER A 54 -49.56 32.90 23.45
C SER A 54 -50.89 33.63 23.28
N GLN A 55 -51.13 34.27 22.13
CA GLN A 55 -52.37 34.99 21.80
C GLN A 55 -53.46 34.10 21.17
N GLU A 56 -53.15 32.83 20.86
CA GLU A 56 -54.07 31.92 20.19
C GLU A 56 -55.02 31.16 21.12
N ARG A 57 -56.05 30.53 20.53
CA ARG A 57 -57.05 29.73 21.26
C ARG A 57 -56.38 28.62 22.10
N PRO A 58 -56.90 28.28 23.29
CA PRO A 58 -56.24 27.38 24.24
C PRO A 58 -55.90 25.99 23.66
N ALA A 59 -56.73 25.46 22.75
CA ALA A 59 -56.49 24.17 22.08
C ALA A 59 -55.37 24.22 21.02
N GLN A 60 -55.24 25.33 20.27
CA GLN A 60 -54.17 25.52 19.27
C GLN A 60 -52.85 25.90 19.94
N ARG A 61 -52.92 26.67 21.03
CA ARG A 61 -51.78 27.11 21.85
C ARG A 61 -50.93 25.96 22.36
N GLU A 62 -51.53 24.88 22.83
CA GLU A 62 -50.76 23.72 23.33
C GLU A 62 -49.97 23.03 22.21
N ASN A 63 -50.58 22.90 21.03
CA ASN A 63 -49.93 22.31 19.86
C ASN A 63 -48.75 23.18 19.38
N TRP A 64 -48.96 24.50 19.29
CA TRP A 64 -47.90 25.44 18.93
C TRP A 64 -46.78 25.50 19.96
N ARG A 65 -47.10 25.46 21.25
CA ARG A 65 -46.08 25.38 22.31
C ARG A 65 -45.21 24.14 22.19
N ARG A 66 -45.79 22.99 21.84
CA ARG A 66 -45.01 21.76 21.63
C ARG A 66 -44.04 21.91 20.45
N LYS A 67 -44.53 22.39 19.30
CA LYS A 67 -43.72 22.62 18.11
C LYS A 67 -42.64 23.67 18.31
N LEU A 68 -42.94 24.74 19.06
CA LEU A 68 -41.98 25.78 19.37
C LEU A 68 -40.91 25.28 20.34
N LYS A 69 -41.29 24.46 21.32
CA LYS A 69 -40.33 23.82 22.23
C LYS A 69 -39.33 22.93 21.49
N GLU A 70 -39.78 22.19 20.48
CA GLU A 70 -38.91 21.41 19.59
C GLU A 70 -37.91 22.32 18.88
N LEU A 71 -38.38 23.39 18.22
CA LEU A 71 -37.53 24.31 17.47
C LEU A 71 -36.57 25.12 18.37
N VAL A 72 -36.96 25.41 19.61
CA VAL A 72 -36.09 26.01 20.63
C VAL A 72 -34.97 25.05 21.01
N GLY A 73 -35.30 23.76 21.21
CA GLY A 73 -34.30 22.72 21.46
C GLY A 73 -33.31 22.58 20.30
N ASP A 74 -33.79 22.61 19.06
CA ASP A 74 -32.93 22.61 17.87
C ASP A 74 -32.00 23.83 17.83
N LYS A 75 -32.52 25.02 18.12
CA LYS A 75 -31.72 26.26 18.20
C LYS A 75 -30.65 26.17 19.29
N ASP A 76 -30.99 25.66 20.48
CA ASP A 76 -30.02 25.49 21.58
C ASP A 76 -28.92 24.49 21.20
N PHE A 77 -29.29 23.39 20.55
CA PHE A 77 -28.34 22.40 20.04
C PHE A 77 -27.38 22.98 18.99
N LEU A 78 -27.91 23.73 18.02
CA LEU A 78 -27.11 24.42 17.00
C LEU A 78 -26.17 25.45 17.63
N ARG A 79 -26.63 26.17 18.68
CA ARG A 79 -25.77 27.11 19.42
C ARG A 79 -24.62 26.40 20.11
N GLU A 80 -24.89 25.30 20.81
CA GLU A 80 -23.85 24.53 21.48
C GLU A 80 -22.82 23.97 20.48
N GLN A 81 -23.25 23.55 19.29
CA GLN A 81 -22.34 23.14 18.22
C GLN A 81 -21.41 24.27 17.77
N LEU A 82 -21.97 25.46 17.53
CA LEU A 82 -21.19 26.64 17.14
C LEU A 82 -20.20 27.05 18.25
N ASP A 83 -20.65 27.07 19.51
CA ASP A 83 -19.81 27.41 20.65
C ASP A 83 -18.66 26.41 20.84
N ARG A 84 -18.93 25.11 20.67
CA ARG A 84 -17.87 24.09 20.69
C ARG A 84 -16.84 24.30 19.60
N TYR A 85 -17.28 24.61 18.39
CA TYR A 85 -16.37 24.91 17.27
C TYR A 85 -15.51 26.15 17.57
N ASN A 86 -16.15 27.25 17.98
CA ASN A 86 -15.48 28.50 18.30
C ASN A 86 -14.49 28.35 19.46
N ASN A 87 -14.89 27.66 20.52
CA ASN A 87 -14.01 27.38 21.65
C ASN A 87 -12.80 26.52 21.24
N SER A 88 -13.00 25.52 20.39
CA SER A 88 -11.91 24.69 19.86
C SER A 88 -10.93 25.53 19.03
N ARG A 89 -11.44 26.35 18.10
CA ARG A 89 -10.64 27.29 17.30
C ARG A 89 -9.89 28.30 18.17
N GLN A 90 -10.55 28.86 19.18
CA GLN A 90 -9.95 29.83 20.08
C GLN A 90 -8.87 29.19 20.95
N ARG A 91 -9.08 27.96 21.44
CA ARG A 91 -8.06 27.20 22.18
C ARG A 91 -6.81 26.96 21.32
N GLN A 92 -6.99 26.48 20.09
CA GLN A 92 -5.87 26.31 19.16
C GLN A 92 -5.14 27.63 18.88
N GLY A 93 -5.87 28.73 18.70
CA GLY A 93 -5.28 30.05 18.51
C GLY A 93 -4.53 30.57 19.74
N ARG A 94 -5.02 30.31 20.95
CA ARG A 94 -4.35 30.65 22.21
C ARG A 94 -3.09 29.82 22.41
N GLU A 95 -3.16 28.51 22.22
CA GLU A 95 -2.01 27.60 22.32
C GLU A 95 -0.92 27.95 21.31
N ALA A 96 -1.29 28.32 20.08
CA ALA A 96 -0.34 28.78 19.06
C ALA A 96 0.36 30.08 19.49
N ARG A 97 -0.39 31.07 19.99
CA ARG A 97 0.18 32.33 20.49
C ARG A 97 1.07 32.13 21.72
N GLU A 98 0.67 31.25 22.65
CA GLU A 98 1.48 30.89 23.81
C GLU A 98 2.78 30.18 23.38
N ARG A 99 2.69 29.23 22.44
CA ARG A 99 3.88 28.61 21.84
C ARG A 99 4.78 29.64 21.18
N GLU A 100 4.24 30.55 20.39
CA GLU A 100 5.03 31.62 19.77
C GLU A 100 5.66 32.55 20.81
N ALA A 101 4.96 32.91 21.88
CA ALA A 101 5.52 33.73 22.95
C ALA A 101 6.64 33.01 23.71
N LEU A 102 6.49 31.70 23.97
CA LEU A 102 7.53 30.88 24.58
C LEU A 102 8.74 30.71 23.64
N LEU A 103 8.50 30.48 22.35
CA LEU A 103 9.56 30.40 21.34
C LEU A 103 10.25 31.75 21.18
N ALA A 104 9.53 32.87 21.17
CA ALA A 104 10.10 34.20 21.09
C ALA A 104 10.95 34.51 22.33
N ARG A 105 10.48 34.17 23.53
CA ARG A 105 11.25 34.32 24.77
C ARG A 105 12.50 33.44 24.77
N ARG A 106 12.38 32.19 24.31
CA ARG A 106 13.50 31.26 24.14
C ARG A 106 14.52 31.81 23.14
N ASN A 107 14.05 32.26 21.97
CA ASN A 107 14.90 32.78 20.90
C ASN A 107 15.55 34.12 21.29
N ALA A 108 14.94 34.92 22.15
CA ALA A 108 15.55 36.12 22.72
C ALA A 108 16.61 35.80 23.79
N ALA A 109 16.47 34.69 24.51
CA ALA A 109 17.39 34.26 25.56
C ALA A 109 18.60 33.46 25.04
N LEU A 110 18.49 32.85 23.86
CA LEU A 110 19.55 32.05 23.24
C LEU A 110 20.22 32.82 22.11
N PRO A 111 21.55 32.71 21.93
CA PRO A 111 22.22 33.21 20.74
C PRO A 111 21.63 32.55 19.49
N SER A 112 21.37 33.33 18.43
CA SER A 112 20.73 32.85 17.18
C SER A 112 21.29 31.50 16.68
N GLY A 113 22.61 31.33 16.73
CA GLY A 113 23.27 30.11 16.25
C GLY A 113 22.89 28.82 16.98
N VAL A 114 22.44 28.90 18.25
CA VAL A 114 21.97 27.71 18.99
C VAL A 114 20.57 27.30 18.53
N VAL A 115 19.70 28.27 18.23
CA VAL A 115 18.36 28.00 17.69
C VAL A 115 18.46 27.37 16.30
N ASP A 116 19.37 27.88 15.47
CA ASP A 116 19.63 27.34 14.14
C ASP A 116 20.20 25.91 14.21
N ALA A 117 21.12 25.63 15.14
CA ALA A 117 21.65 24.29 15.37
C ALA A 117 20.57 23.26 15.75
N TYR A 118 19.62 23.63 16.63
CA TYR A 118 18.51 22.74 16.98
C TYR A 118 17.50 22.56 15.85
N ALA A 119 17.27 23.59 15.03
CA ALA A 119 16.42 23.47 13.85
C ALA A 119 17.05 22.54 12.80
N GLU A 120 18.36 22.64 12.60
CA GLU A 120 19.13 21.73 11.76
C GLU A 120 19.10 20.29 12.29
N GLU A 121 19.21 20.08 13.60
CA GLU A 121 19.08 18.77 14.25
C GLU A 121 17.69 18.15 14.04
N GLY A 122 16.61 18.92 14.24
CA GLY A 122 15.25 18.44 13.97
C GLY A 122 15.07 18.05 12.50
N SER A 123 15.65 18.83 11.58
CA SER A 123 15.62 18.52 10.16
C SER A 123 16.44 17.27 9.82
N SER A 124 17.57 17.03 10.52
CA SER A 124 18.42 15.86 10.31
C SER A 124 17.76 14.58 10.82
N LEU A 125 17.04 14.64 11.94
CA LEU A 125 16.21 13.55 12.45
C LEU A 125 15.11 13.16 11.46
N LEU A 126 14.39 14.13 10.89
CA LEU A 126 13.38 13.87 9.87
C LEU A 126 13.97 13.26 8.60
N ARG A 127 15.15 13.73 8.17
CA ARG A 127 15.89 13.10 7.06
C ARG A 127 16.28 11.68 7.39
N SER A 128 16.79 11.43 8.61
CA SER A 128 17.17 10.10 9.08
C SER A 128 15.97 9.15 9.12
N GLN A 129 14.79 9.63 9.54
CA GLN A 129 13.58 8.82 9.55
C GLN A 129 13.16 8.40 8.14
N ARG A 130 13.25 9.29 7.15
CA ARG A 130 12.96 8.95 5.74
C ARG A 130 13.96 7.94 5.20
N MET A 131 15.25 8.18 5.40
CA MET A 131 16.32 7.26 4.98
C MET A 131 16.17 5.88 5.63
N MET A 132 15.80 5.83 6.91
CA MET A 132 15.50 4.58 7.62
C MET A 132 14.29 3.85 7.01
N GLY A 133 13.25 4.59 6.63
CA GLY A 133 12.11 4.05 5.89
C GLY A 133 12.52 3.42 4.56
N ASP A 134 13.37 4.10 3.79
CA ASP A 134 13.89 3.61 2.52
C ASP A 134 14.75 2.34 2.70
N TYR A 135 15.59 2.29 3.74
CA TYR A 135 16.37 1.09 4.06
C TYR A 135 15.48 -0.09 4.50
N LEU A 136 14.43 0.17 5.28
CA LEU A 136 13.47 -0.86 5.67
C LEU A 136 12.73 -1.41 4.44
N GLN A 137 12.30 -0.54 3.54
CA GLN A 137 11.66 -0.95 2.29
C GLN A 137 12.60 -1.76 1.39
N SER A 138 13.86 -1.31 1.25
CA SER A 138 14.89 -2.06 0.51
C SER A 138 15.19 -3.42 1.17
N GLY A 139 15.23 -3.48 2.50
CA GLY A 139 15.42 -4.72 3.25
C GLY A 139 14.26 -5.71 3.05
N GLN A 140 13.03 -5.22 3.05
CA GLN A 140 11.85 -6.04 2.75
C GLN A 140 11.88 -6.57 1.32
N ALA A 141 12.26 -5.75 0.34
CA ALA A 141 12.41 -6.18 -1.05
C ALA A 141 13.52 -7.23 -1.23
N ALA A 142 14.65 -7.06 -0.55
CA ALA A 142 15.74 -8.03 -0.55
C ALA A 142 15.31 -9.36 0.06
N LEU A 143 14.62 -9.34 1.21
CA LEU A 143 14.06 -10.55 1.82
C LEU A 143 13.03 -11.24 0.93
N ALA A 144 12.15 -10.48 0.27
CA ALA A 144 11.19 -11.02 -0.69
C ALA A 144 11.90 -11.70 -1.88
N SER A 145 12.97 -11.10 -2.40
CA SER A 145 13.79 -11.69 -3.46
C SER A 145 14.45 -13.00 -3.02
N LEU A 146 15.01 -13.06 -1.80
CA LEU A 146 15.60 -14.28 -1.25
C LEU A 146 14.56 -15.39 -1.06
N VAL A 147 13.34 -15.04 -0.65
CA VAL A 147 12.23 -15.99 -0.57
C VAL A 147 11.85 -16.49 -1.96
N ASP A 148 11.76 -15.63 -2.98
CA ASP A 148 11.49 -16.05 -4.36
C ASP A 148 12.60 -16.96 -4.92
N GLN A 149 13.87 -16.63 -4.67
CA GLN A 149 15.02 -17.46 -5.03
C GLN A 149 14.95 -18.85 -4.39
N ARG A 150 14.55 -18.94 -3.11
CA ARG A 150 14.34 -20.24 -2.44
C ARG A 150 13.24 -21.07 -3.13
N HIS A 151 12.16 -20.45 -3.59
CA HIS A 151 11.10 -21.16 -4.31
C HIS A 151 11.59 -21.68 -5.67
N ARG A 152 12.38 -20.88 -6.39
CA ARG A 152 13.00 -21.31 -7.66
C ARG A 152 13.95 -22.49 -7.46
N LEU A 153 14.81 -22.44 -6.44
CA LEU A 153 15.73 -23.54 -6.11
C LEU A 153 15.00 -24.82 -5.75
N LYS A 154 13.88 -24.74 -5.00
CA LYS A 154 13.01 -25.91 -4.77
C LYS A 154 12.42 -26.45 -6.07
N GLY A 155 12.05 -25.58 -7.01
CA GLY A 155 11.58 -25.97 -8.33
C GLY A 155 12.65 -26.68 -9.16
N VAL A 156 13.90 -26.19 -9.13
CA VAL A 156 15.05 -26.84 -9.76
C VAL A 156 15.33 -28.20 -9.12
N GLN A 157 15.33 -28.29 -7.79
CA GLN A 157 15.52 -29.55 -7.08
C GLN A 157 14.47 -30.59 -7.47
N ARG A 158 13.20 -30.21 -7.57
CA ARG A 158 12.13 -31.09 -8.07
C ARG A 158 12.39 -31.55 -9.50
N ARG A 159 12.77 -30.64 -10.40
CA ARG A 159 13.14 -31.01 -11.79
C ARG A 159 14.34 -31.94 -11.86
N VAL A 160 15.34 -31.76 -10.99
CA VAL A 160 16.49 -32.67 -10.90
C VAL A 160 16.05 -34.04 -10.38
N LEU A 161 15.16 -34.10 -9.39
CA LEU A 161 14.55 -35.35 -8.92
C LEU A 161 13.73 -36.02 -10.03
N ASP A 162 12.95 -35.27 -10.79
CA ASP A 162 12.18 -35.78 -11.93
C ASP A 162 13.10 -36.29 -13.04
N ILE A 163 14.18 -35.56 -13.35
CA ILE A 163 15.22 -35.99 -14.30
C ILE A 163 15.92 -37.24 -13.78
N ALA A 164 16.24 -37.33 -12.48
CA ALA A 164 16.83 -38.53 -11.89
C ALA A 164 15.87 -39.73 -12.00
N ASN A 165 14.58 -39.51 -11.77
CA ASN A 165 13.54 -40.53 -11.90
C ASN A 165 13.36 -40.97 -13.37
N VAL A 166 13.47 -40.03 -14.33
CA VAL A 166 13.46 -40.29 -15.78
C VAL A 166 14.80 -40.89 -16.27
N MET A 167 15.93 -40.56 -15.65
CA MET A 167 17.24 -41.15 -15.93
C MET A 167 17.32 -42.60 -15.47
N GLY A 168 16.49 -43.03 -14.53
CA GLY A 168 16.21 -44.45 -14.26
C GLY A 168 15.68 -45.22 -15.49
N VAL A 169 15.12 -44.53 -16.50
CA VAL A 169 14.68 -45.09 -17.78
C VAL A 169 15.74 -44.96 -18.89
N SER A 170 16.81 -44.17 -18.69
CA SER A 170 17.92 -43.99 -19.66
C SER A 170 18.86 -45.19 -19.81
N GLY A 171 18.66 -46.27 -19.04
CA GLY A 171 19.37 -47.53 -19.25
C GLY A 171 19.19 -48.11 -20.67
N SER A 172 18.09 -47.75 -21.35
CA SER A 172 17.82 -48.18 -22.73
C SER A 172 18.67 -47.44 -23.79
N ILE A 173 19.02 -46.17 -23.55
CA ILE A 173 19.88 -45.39 -24.47
C ILE A 173 21.37 -45.70 -24.22
N LEU A 174 21.77 -45.84 -22.95
CA LEU A 174 23.16 -46.21 -22.62
C LEU A 174 23.56 -47.57 -23.21
N ARG A 175 22.65 -48.57 -23.13
CA ARG A 175 22.85 -49.89 -23.77
C ARG A 175 22.90 -49.84 -25.29
N MET A 176 22.27 -48.84 -25.92
CA MET A 176 22.33 -48.64 -27.37
C MET A 176 23.70 -48.08 -27.82
N SER A 177 24.42 -47.37 -26.94
CA SER A 177 25.75 -46.83 -27.24
C SER A 177 26.86 -47.88 -27.08
N GLU A 178 26.83 -48.69 -26.01
CA GLU A 178 27.86 -49.73 -25.79
C GLU A 178 27.87 -50.82 -26.88
N ARG A 179 26.72 -51.12 -27.49
CA ARG A 179 26.67 -52.06 -28.62
C ARG A 179 27.46 -51.59 -29.84
N ARG A 180 27.63 -50.27 -30.05
CA ARG A 180 28.34 -49.76 -31.23
C ARG A 180 29.85 -50.02 -31.14
N GLU A 181 30.46 -49.81 -29.98
CA GLU A 181 31.89 -50.07 -29.80
C GLU A 181 32.25 -51.56 -29.77
N ALA A 182 31.36 -52.40 -29.22
CA ALA A 182 31.57 -53.84 -29.21
C ALA A 182 31.50 -54.45 -30.62
N VAL A 183 30.56 -53.98 -31.44
CA VAL A 183 30.43 -54.40 -32.85
C VAL A 183 31.64 -53.96 -33.66
N ASP A 184 32.15 -52.74 -33.42
CA ASP A 184 33.30 -52.22 -34.16
C ASP A 184 34.60 -52.98 -33.83
N ARG A 185 34.86 -53.27 -32.54
CA ARG A 185 35.99 -54.11 -32.13
C ARG A 185 35.91 -55.52 -32.70
N LEU A 186 34.70 -56.10 -32.76
CA LEU A 186 34.49 -57.44 -33.32
C LEU A 186 34.76 -57.48 -34.83
N LEU A 187 34.33 -56.46 -35.57
CA LEU A 187 34.59 -56.34 -37.01
C LEU A 187 36.08 -56.18 -37.31
N VAL A 188 36.78 -55.33 -36.56
CA VAL A 188 38.23 -55.11 -36.74
C VAL A 188 39.02 -56.39 -36.44
N LEU A 189 38.71 -57.07 -35.33
CA LEU A 189 39.39 -58.30 -34.96
C LEU A 189 39.15 -59.41 -35.99
N GLY A 190 37.90 -59.55 -36.45
CA GLY A 190 37.54 -60.52 -37.50
C GLY A 190 38.28 -60.27 -38.81
N GLY A 191 38.35 -59.02 -39.27
CA GLY A 191 39.07 -58.65 -40.49
C GLY A 191 40.57 -58.91 -40.41
N MET A 192 41.20 -58.59 -39.27
CA MET A 192 42.64 -58.81 -39.06
C MET A 192 43.01 -60.30 -39.09
N VAL A 193 42.23 -61.16 -38.44
CA VAL A 193 42.45 -62.62 -38.46
C VAL A 193 42.25 -63.17 -39.87
N PHE A 194 41.22 -62.71 -40.58
CA PHE A 194 40.94 -63.15 -41.94
C PHE A 194 42.07 -62.83 -42.93
N ILE A 195 42.57 -61.59 -42.91
CA ILE A 195 43.68 -61.15 -43.78
C ILE A 195 44.96 -61.92 -43.43
N THR A 196 45.27 -62.06 -42.14
CA THR A 196 46.47 -62.79 -41.68
C THR A 196 46.41 -64.27 -42.08
N GLY A 197 45.24 -64.91 -41.94
CA GLY A 197 45.03 -66.29 -42.36
C GLY A 197 45.18 -66.49 -43.87
N LEU A 198 44.68 -65.55 -44.68
CA LEU A 198 44.87 -65.57 -46.14
C LEU A 198 46.35 -65.45 -46.54
N LEU A 199 47.09 -64.53 -45.90
CA LEU A 199 48.52 -64.37 -46.15
C LEU A 199 49.31 -65.60 -45.72
N TYR A 200 49.00 -66.18 -44.57
CA TYR A 200 49.63 -67.42 -44.11
C TYR A 200 49.35 -68.57 -45.07
N TYR A 201 48.11 -68.72 -45.53
CA TYR A 201 47.73 -69.73 -46.52
C TYR A 201 48.46 -69.54 -47.85
N ALA A 202 48.57 -68.28 -48.33
CA ALA A 202 49.32 -67.96 -49.53
C ALA A 202 50.82 -68.21 -49.36
N TRP A 203 51.41 -67.86 -48.22
CA TRP A 203 52.82 -68.10 -47.91
C TRP A 203 53.13 -69.60 -47.80
N ALA A 204 52.30 -70.37 -47.09
CA ALA A 204 52.42 -71.82 -47.00
C ALA A 204 52.33 -72.49 -48.38
N ARG A 205 51.58 -71.90 -49.31
CA ARG A 205 51.52 -72.37 -50.70
C ARG A 205 52.74 -71.92 -51.54
N LYS A 206 53.35 -70.78 -51.23
CA LYS A 206 54.47 -70.18 -52.00
C LYS A 206 55.86 -70.61 -51.50
N GLY A 207 55.98 -71.04 -50.23
CA GLY A 207 57.21 -71.56 -49.63
C GLY A 207 57.66 -72.95 -50.14
N VAL A 208 57.01 -73.49 -51.17
CA VAL A 208 57.35 -74.78 -51.80
C VAL A 208 58.11 -74.59 -53.13
N GLY A 209 58.40 -73.36 -53.58
CA GLY A 209 59.15 -73.16 -54.83
C GLY A 209 59.91 -71.85 -54.93
N ALA A 210 61.17 -71.82 -54.47
CA ALA A 210 62.23 -70.92 -54.95
C ALA A 210 63.58 -71.32 -54.33
N GLY A 211 64.26 -72.30 -54.92
CA GLY A 211 65.65 -72.59 -54.64
C GLY A 211 66.42 -72.64 -55.96
N GLU A 212 67.18 -71.59 -56.27
CA GLU A 212 68.22 -71.64 -57.30
C GLU A 212 69.30 -70.59 -57.00
N PRO A 213 70.59 -70.97 -56.87
CA PRO A 213 71.70 -70.06 -56.60
C PRO A 213 72.30 -69.44 -57.88
N PRO A 214 72.98 -68.27 -57.79
CA PRO A 214 73.70 -67.69 -58.93
C PRO A 214 75.07 -68.35 -59.16
N ALA A 215 75.37 -68.64 -60.43
CA ALA A 215 76.67 -69.10 -60.94
C ALA A 215 77.70 -67.97 -61.03
N PRO A 216 78.99 -68.31 -61.16
CA PRO A 216 79.70 -68.01 -62.40
C PRO A 216 80.08 -69.24 -63.22
#